data_AF-A0A0S4XMQ5-F1
#
_entry.id   AF-A0A0S4XMQ5-F1
#
_cell.length_a   1.000
_cell.length_b   1.000
_cell.length_c   1.000
_cell.angle_alpha   90.00
_cell.angle_beta   90.00
_cell.angle_gamma   90.00
#
_symmetry.space_group_name_H-M   'P 1'
#
loop_
_entity.id
_entity.type
_entity.pdbx_description
1 polymer ?
#
loop_
_entity_poly.entity_id
_entity_poly.type
_entity_poly.pdbx_seq_one_letter_code
_entity_poly.pdbx_strand_id
1 'polypeptide(L)' 'MNIDFIESKINEILQELENEAISCVTNQNFDKKTTNLKLKPLVSSKQILINALESIKMADRLSREGLEKK' A
#
# COMPACT_ATOMS: atom_id res chain seq x y z
N MET A 1 -2.38 -19.85 0.75
CA MET A 1 -2.98 -18.52 1.01
C MET A 1 -3.48 -17.98 -0.32
N ASN A 2 -4.63 -17.31 -0.39
CA ASN A 2 -5.11 -16.70 -1.65
C ASN A 2 -4.45 -15.32 -1.82
N ILE A 3 -3.27 -15.30 -2.42
CA ILE A 3 -2.45 -14.08 -2.56
C ILE A 3 -3.06 -13.13 -3.57
N ASP A 4 -3.64 -13.64 -4.65
CA ASP A 4 -4.30 -12.83 -5.67
C ASP A 4 -5.47 -12.02 -5.06
N PHE A 5 -6.24 -12.63 -4.15
CA PHE A 5 -7.29 -11.94 -3.42
C PHE A 5 -6.75 -10.85 -2.48
N ILE A 6 -5.66 -11.14 -1.75
CA ILE A 6 -5.02 -10.17 -0.85
C ILE A 6 -4.46 -8.99 -1.65
N GLU A 7 -3.81 -9.27 -2.79
CA GLU A 7 -3.28 -8.26 -3.70
C GLU A 7 -4.39 -7.38 -4.26
N SER A 8 -5.51 -7.97 -4.72
CA SER A 8 -6.68 -7.21 -5.18
C SER A 8 -7.18 -6.24 -4.09
N LYS A 9 -7.29 -6.71 -2.85
CA LYS A 9 -7.78 -5.88 -1.73
C LYS A 9 -6.80 -4.78 -1.32
N ILE A 10 -5.51 -5.08 -1.32
CA ILE A 10 -4.47 -4.07 -1.06
C ILE A 10 -4.48 -3.01 -2.17
N ASN A 11 -4.64 -3.41 -3.44
CA ASN A 11 -4.71 -2.47 -4.55
C ASN A 11 -5.96 -1.58 -4.51
N GLU A 12 -7.11 -2.10 -4.07
CA GLU A 12 -8.31 -1.28 -3.79
C GLU A 12 -8.00 -0.20 -2.74
N ILE A 13 -7.36 -0.57 -1.63
CA ILE A 13 -6.99 0.38 -0.55
C ILE A 13 -5.96 1.41 -1.05
N LEU A 14 -4.99 0.99 -1.85
CA LEU A 14 -3.99 1.90 -2.45
C LEU A 14 -4.67 2.94 -3.36
N GLN A 15 -5.67 2.52 -4.14
CA GLN A 15 -6.43 3.43 -4.99
C GLN A 15 -7.22 4.46 -4.17
N GLU A 16 -7.81 4.05 -3.04
CA GLU A 16 -8.47 4.97 -2.11
C GLU A 16 -7.50 5.99 -1.50
N LEU A 17 -6.32 5.54 -1.07
CA LEU A 17 -5.26 6.43 -0.56
C LEU A 17 -4.80 7.45 -1.61
N GLU A 18 -4.72 7.05 -2.88
CA GLU A 18 -4.38 7.97 -3.97
C GLU A 18 -5.49 9.00 -4.22
N ASN A 19 -6.75 8.59 -4.18
CA ASN A 19 -7.88 9.51 -4.28
C ASN A 19 -7.89 10.52 -3.13
N GLU A 20 -7.58 10.09 -1.90
CA GLU A 20 -7.46 10.96 -0.74
C GLU A 20 -6.27 11.94 -0.87
N ALA A 21 -5.13 11.46 -1.40
CA ALA A 21 -3.97 12.31 -1.67
C ALA A 21 -4.29 13.40 -2.71
N ILE A 22 -4.99 13.04 -3.79
CA ILE A 22 -5.45 13.98 -4.81
C ILE A 22 -6.39 15.02 -4.19
N SER A 23 -7.36 14.58 -3.37
CA SER A 23 -8.26 15.49 -2.65
C SER A 23 -7.49 16.48 -1.76
N CYS A 24 -6.44 16.03 -1.07
CA CYS A 24 -5.60 16.91 -0.25
C CYS A 24 -4.80 17.94 -1.07
N VAL A 25 -4.28 17.56 -2.23
CA VAL A 25 -3.48 18.45 -3.08
C VAL A 25 -4.35 19.46 -3.83
N THR A 26 -5.55 19.06 -4.23
CA THR A 26 -6.50 19.90 -4.98
C THR A 26 -7.33 20.82 -4.09
N ASN A 27 -7.27 20.65 -2.76
CA ASN A 27 -8.03 21.45 -1.82
C ASN A 27 -7.50 22.89 -1.75
N GLN A 28 -8.28 23.84 -2.28
CA GLN A 28 -7.93 25.26 -2.32
C GLN A 28 -7.86 25.93 -0.94
N ASN A 29 -8.39 25.31 0.11
CA ASN A 29 -8.33 25.81 1.48
C ASN A 29 -7.06 25.36 2.23
N PHE A 30 -6.24 24.48 1.65
CA PHE A 30 -5.02 24.02 2.29
C PHE A 30 -3.82 24.84 1.82
N ASP A 31 -3.03 25.33 2.79
CA ASP A 31 -1.72 25.86 2.52
C ASP A 31 -0.70 24.72 2.38
N LYS A 32 0.48 25.02 1.84
CA LYS A 32 1.54 24.01 1.62
C LYS A 32 1.87 23.22 2.88
N LYS A 33 1.84 23.86 4.07
CA LYS A 33 2.14 23.19 5.34
C LYS A 33 1.05 22.18 5.69
N THR A 34 -0.23 22.56 5.59
CA THR A 34 -1.36 21.67 5.89
C THR A 34 -1.45 20.51 4.90
N THR A 35 -1.26 20.76 3.60
CA THR A 35 -1.21 19.70 2.59
C THR A 35 -0.11 18.70 2.92
N ASN A 36 1.11 19.15 3.24
CA ASN A 36 2.21 18.27 3.61
C ASN A 36 1.93 17.45 4.89
N LEU A 37 1.31 18.06 5.91
CA LEU A 37 0.91 17.36 7.13
C LEU A 37 -0.09 16.25 6.86
N LYS A 38 -1.06 16.48 5.96
CA LYS A 38 -2.07 15.49 5.58
C LYS A 38 -1.53 14.40 4.65
N LEU A 39 -0.57 14.72 3.78
CA LEU A 39 0.02 13.73 2.87
C LEU A 39 0.97 12.75 3.59
N LYS A 40 1.68 13.19 4.63
CA LYS A 40 2.64 12.34 5.38
C LYS A 40 2.05 10.98 5.83
N PRO A 41 0.89 10.92 6.53
CA PRO A 41 0.32 9.64 6.91
C PRO A 41 -0.09 8.79 5.70
N LEU A 42 -0.57 9.38 4.60
CA LEU A 42 -0.95 8.65 3.39
C LEU A 42 0.25 7.97 2.73
N VAL A 43 1.39 8.66 2.66
CA VAL A 43 2.65 8.11 2.13
C VAL A 43 3.13 6.94 3.00
N SER A 44 3.14 7.12 4.33
CA SER A 44 3.53 6.05 5.25
C SER A 44 2.60 4.83 5.14
N SER A 45 1.28 5.04 5.08
CA SER A 45 0.30 3.98 4.93
C SER A 45 0.47 3.20 3.62
N LYS A 46 0.68 3.91 2.50
CA LYS A 46 0.97 3.29 1.20
C LYS A 46 2.22 2.41 1.27
N GLN A 47 3.31 2.91 1.87
CA GLN A 47 4.54 2.13 1.99
C GLN A 47 4.38 0.90 2.87
N ILE A 48 3.63 1.00 3.97
CA ILE A 48 3.34 -0.15 4.86
C ILE A 48 2.60 -1.25 4.10
N LEU A 49 1.58 -0.89 3.30
CA LEU A 49 0.80 -1.84 2.53
C LEU A 49 1.65 -2.54 1.45
N ILE A 50 2.50 -1.80 0.75
CA ILE A 50 3.41 -2.36 -0.26
C ILE A 50 4.38 -3.34 0.39
N ASN A 51 5.04 -2.92 1.48
CA ASN A 51 5.99 -3.77 2.20
C ASN A 51 5.33 -5.05 2.73
N ALA A 52 4.08 -4.95 3.20
CA ALA A 52 3.30 -6.10 3.66
C ALA A 52 3.00 -7.06 2.51
N LEU A 53 2.56 -6.55 1.35
CA LEU A 53 2.30 -7.37 0.16
C LEU A 53 3.57 -8.08 -0.32
N GLU A 54 4.70 -7.37 -0.36
CA GLU A 54 6.00 -7.95 -0.73
C GLU A 54 6.43 -9.04 0.25
N SER A 55 6.26 -8.81 1.55
CA SER A 55 6.58 -9.78 2.60
C SER A 55 5.73 -11.06 2.46
N ILE A 56 4.44 -10.92 2.13
CA ILE A 56 3.53 -12.05 1.89
C ILE A 56 3.97 -12.84 0.65
N LYS A 57 4.26 -12.15 -0.46
CA LYS A 57 4.74 -12.78 -1.70
C LYS A 57 6.07 -13.50 -1.50
N MET A 58 6.99 -12.91 -0.73
CA MET A 58 8.27 -13.53 -0.39
C MET A 58 8.08 -14.79 0.46
N ALA A 59 7.20 -14.76 1.46
CA ALA A 59 6.91 -15.92 2.29
C ALA A 59 6.32 -17.09 1.47
N ASP A 60 5.41 -16.82 0.54
CA ASP A 60 4.85 -17.85 -0.36
C ASP A 60 5.92 -18.44 -1.29
N ARG A 61 6.76 -17.58 -1.87
CA ARG A 61 7.88 -18.02 -2.70
C ARG A 61 8.82 -18.95 -1.94
N LEU A 62 9.24 -18.57 -0.73
CA LEU A 62 10.10 -19.40 0.12
C LEU A 62 9.43 -20.72 0.51
N SER A 63 8.12 -20.71 0.74
CA SER A 63 7.36 -21.93 1.01
C SER A 63 7.34 -22.88 -0.18
N ARG A 64 7.24 -22.38 -1.41
CA ARG A 64 7.30 -23.18 -2.64
C ARG A 64 8.69 -23.74 -2.89
N GLU A 65 9.71 -22.87 -2.82
CA GLU A 65 11.12 -23.26 -3.00
C GLU A 65 11.56 -24.30 -1.94
N GLY A 66 11.04 -24.21 -0.71
CA GLY A 66 11.30 -25.18 0.36
C GLY A 66 10.60 -26.54 0.17
N LEU A 67 9.50 -26.59 -0.58
CA LEU A 67 8.84 -27.83 -0.98
C LEU A 67 9.55 -28.50 -2.17
N GLU A 68 10.13 -27.72 -3.09
CA GLU A 68 10.88 -28.24 -4.25
C GLU A 68 12.25 -28.83 -3.88
N LYS A 69 12.81 -28.42 -2.73
CA LYS A 69 14.10 -28.93 -2.21
C LYS A 69 13.97 -30.15 -1.27
N LYS A 70 12.76 -30.65 -1.04
CA LYS A 70 12.47 -31.80 -0.17
C LYS A 70 12.04 -33.01 -1.00
#